data_AF-A0A4V1BXW0-F1
#
_entry.id   AF-A0A4V1BXW0-F1
#
_cell.length_a   1.000
_cell.length_b   1.000
_cell.length_c   1.000
_cell.angle_alpha   90.00
_cell.angle_beta   90.00
_cell.angle_gamma   90.00
#
_symmetry.space_group_name_H-M   'P 1'
#
loop_
_entity.id
_entity.type
_entity.pdbx_description
1 polymer ?
#
loop_
_entity_poly.entity_id
_entity_poly.type
_entity_poly.pdbx_seq_one_letter_code
_entity_poly.pdbx_strand_id
1 'polypeptide(L)'
;MRRCTMYSHSHHGITAEHNGVDMLVTAHSQGENPLSLAAERAAQLHGLLLMASDYGASGENLSALNQQTWESLLSLAAKLAHETEVLSELALVHGAALLRD
;
A
#
# COMPACT_ATOMS: atom_id res chain seq x y z
N MET A 1 37.54 -26.69 -21.12
CA MET A 1 36.29 -25.99 -20.78
C MET A 1 36.37 -25.55 -19.32
N ARG A 2 36.52 -24.25 -19.05
CA ARG A 2 36.57 -23.72 -17.68
C ARG A 2 35.15 -23.76 -17.12
N ARG A 3 34.91 -24.52 -16.04
CA ARG A 3 33.66 -24.46 -15.28
C ARG A 3 33.60 -23.08 -14.63
N CYS A 4 32.67 -22.23 -15.06
CA CYS A 4 32.36 -21.01 -14.31
C CYS A 4 31.60 -21.47 -13.06
N THR A 5 32.24 -21.34 -11.90
CA THR A 5 31.58 -21.54 -10.61
C THR A 5 30.67 -20.36 -10.35
N MET A 6 29.36 -20.59 -10.38
CA MET A 6 28.35 -19.60 -10.03
C MET A 6 28.48 -19.32 -8.53
N TYR A 7 28.78 -18.07 -8.18
CA TYR A 7 28.86 -17.62 -6.79
C TYR A 7 27.63 -16.77 -6.48
N SER A 8 26.89 -17.16 -5.44
CA SER A 8 25.76 -16.40 -4.92
C SER A 8 26.10 -15.90 -3.52
N HIS A 9 25.94 -14.59 -3.31
CA HIS A 9 26.15 -13.93 -2.02
C HIS A 9 24.87 -13.20 -1.63
N SER A 10 24.28 -13.59 -0.49
CA SER A 10 23.09 -12.92 0.06
C SER A 10 23.41 -12.28 1.40
N HIS A 11 23.16 -10.97 1.54
CA HIS A 11 23.38 -10.24 2.78
C HIS A 11 22.38 -9.07 2.89
N HIS A 12 21.65 -8.99 4.01
CA HIS A 12 20.71 -7.91 4.33
C HIS A 12 19.69 -7.60 3.21
N GLY A 13 19.11 -8.65 2.62
CA GLY A 13 18.13 -8.52 1.54
C GLY A 13 18.75 -8.20 0.18
N ILE A 14 20.07 -8.14 0.02
CA ILE A 14 20.70 -8.03 -1.30
C ILE A 14 21.28 -9.38 -1.68
N THR A 15 20.91 -9.88 -2.86
CA THR A 15 21.44 -11.10 -3.47
C THR A 15 22.24 -10.71 -4.71
N ALA A 16 23.52 -11.09 -4.74
CA ALA A 16 24.38 -10.91 -5.91
C ALA A 16 24.75 -12.28 -6.49
N GLU A 17 24.43 -12.49 -7.76
CA GLU A 17 24.78 -13.70 -8.51
C GLU A 17 25.81 -13.35 -9.58
N HIS A 18 26.90 -14.12 -9.62
CA HIS A 18 28.01 -13.88 -10.53
C HIS A 18 28.28 -15.11 -11.42
N ASN A 19 28.26 -14.88 -12.74
CA ASN A 19 28.38 -15.94 -13.76
C ASN A 19 29.75 -15.93 -14.47
N GLY A 20 30.74 -15.22 -13.92
CA GLY A 20 32.10 -15.13 -14.46
C GLY A 20 32.32 -14.01 -15.49
N VAL A 21 31.25 -13.43 -16.03
CA VAL A 21 31.29 -12.28 -16.98
C VAL A 21 30.35 -11.17 -16.52
N ASP A 22 29.16 -11.54 -16.04
CA ASP A 22 28.13 -10.61 -15.55
C ASP A 22 27.83 -10.85 -14.06
N MET A 23 27.35 -9.80 -13.40
CA MET A 23 26.85 -9.82 -12.02
C MET A 23 25.43 -9.28 -11.99
N LEU A 24 24.48 -10.10 -11.56
CA LEU A 24 23.10 -9.70 -11.28
C LEU A 24 22.99 -9.35 -9.79
N VAL A 25 22.48 -8.17 -9.46
CA VAL A 25 22.24 -7.75 -8.08
C VAL A 25 20.75 -7.50 -7.88
N THR A 26 20.13 -8.27 -7.00
CA THR A 26 18.73 -8.16 -6.62
C THR A 26 18.63 -7.61 -5.20
N ALA A 27 17.85 -6.55 -4.99
CA ALA A 27 17.54 -6.04 -3.67
C ALA A 27 16.10 -6.43 -3.28
N HIS A 28 15.96 -6.98 -2.08
CA HIS A 28 14.74 -7.40 -1.44
C HIS A 28 14.50 -6.45 -0.26
N SER A 29 13.51 -5.57 -0.39
CA SER A 29 12.96 -4.83 0.74
C SER A 29 11.70 -5.54 1.23
N GLN A 30 11.52 -5.65 2.55
CA GLN A 30 10.24 -6.03 3.13
C GLN A 30 9.28 -4.84 2.96
N GLY A 31 8.66 -4.74 1.78
CA GLY A 31 7.57 -3.81 1.56
C GLY A 31 6.31 -4.25 2.29
N GLU A 32 5.56 -3.31 2.84
CA GLU A 32 4.21 -3.58 3.34
C GLU A 32 3.34 -4.11 2.18
N ASN A 33 2.56 -5.15 2.43
CA ASN A 33 1.72 -5.74 1.39
C ASN A 33 0.67 -4.71 0.95
N PRO A 34 0.62 -4.32 -0.34
CA PRO A 34 -0.27 -3.28 -0.81
C PRO A 34 -1.75 -3.62 -0.57
N LEU A 35 -2.12 -4.91 -0.63
CA LEU A 35 -3.50 -5.35 -0.34
C LEU A 35 -3.85 -5.18 1.14
N SER A 36 -2.92 -5.49 2.04
CA SER A 36 -3.11 -5.30 3.48
C SER A 36 -3.29 -3.82 3.81
N LEU A 37 -2.48 -2.96 3.18
CA LEU A 37 -2.57 -1.52 3.38
C LEU A 37 -3.86 -0.94 2.79
N ALA A 38 -4.32 -1.44 1.64
CA ALA A 38 -5.62 -1.10 1.07
C ALA A 38 -6.77 -1.44 2.02
N ALA A 39 -6.74 -2.62 2.63
CA ALA A 39 -7.75 -3.04 3.60
C ALA A 39 -7.77 -2.15 4.85
N GLU A 40 -6.60 -1.73 5.34
CA GLU A 40 -6.51 -0.79 6.47
C GLU A 40 -7.09 0.58 6.12
N ARG A 41 -6.75 1.14 4.95
CA ARG A 41 -7.27 2.44 4.49
C ARG A 41 -8.78 2.39 4.26
N ALA A 42 -9.29 1.30 3.72
CA ALA A 42 -10.73 1.06 3.57
C ALA A 42 -11.44 1.02 4.93
N ALA A 43 -10.85 0.36 5.94
CA ALA A 43 -11.40 0.31 7.29
C ALA A 43 -11.41 1.70 7.95
N GLN A 44 -10.35 2.49 7.77
CA GLN A 44 -10.28 3.87 8.26
C GLN A 44 -11.35 4.75 7.60
N LEU A 45 -11.53 4.65 6.27
CA LEU A 45 -12.58 5.36 5.55
C LEU A 45 -13.97 4.96 6.05
N HIS A 46 -14.22 3.66 6.22
CA HIS A 46 -15.49 3.15 6.72
C HIS A 46 -15.79 3.67 8.13
N GLY A 47 -14.82 3.64 9.03
CA GLY A 47 -14.96 4.21 10.38
C GLY A 47 -15.25 5.71 10.35
N LEU A 48 -14.59 6.47 9.48
CA LEU A 48 -14.82 7.90 9.31
C LEU A 48 -16.26 8.20 8.83
N LEU A 49 -16.76 7.42 7.86
CA LEU A 49 -18.12 7.57 7.34
C LEU A 49 -19.19 7.20 8.37
N LEU A 50 -18.95 6.17 9.19
CA LEU A 50 -19.84 5.81 10.30
C LEU A 50 -19.90 6.91 11.36
N MET A 51 -18.76 7.45 11.77
CA MET A 51 -18.72 8.57 12.70
C MET A 51 -19.47 9.78 12.14
N ALA A 52 -19.29 10.09 10.84
CA ALA A 52 -20.01 11.17 10.18
C ALA A 52 -21.52 10.93 10.11
N SER A 53 -21.96 9.67 9.87
CA SER A 53 -23.38 9.32 9.85
C SER A 53 -24.02 9.41 11.23
N ASP A 54 -23.32 8.95 12.27
CA ASP A 54 -23.80 9.01 13.65
C ASP A 54 -23.92 10.47 14.12
N TYR A 55 -22.99 11.33 13.70
CA TYR A 55 -23.04 12.76 13.95
C TYR A 55 -24.24 13.44 13.28
N GLY A 56 -24.61 13.01 12.07
CA GLY A 56 -25.82 13.48 11.40
C GLY A 56 -27.12 12.94 12.01
N ALA A 57 -27.09 11.71 12.54
CA ALA A 57 -28.25 11.04 13.13
C ALA A 57 -28.54 11.45 14.58
N SER A 58 -27.54 11.92 15.33
CA SER A 58 -27.69 12.38 16.72
C SER A 58 -28.54 13.65 16.86
N GLY A 59 -28.88 14.32 15.74
CA GLY A 59 -29.66 15.55 15.76
C GLY A 59 -28.92 16.74 16.35
N GLU A 60 -27.63 16.58 16.71
CA GLU A 60 -26.74 17.71 16.90
C GLU A 60 -26.71 18.48 15.57
N ASN A 61 -27.10 19.75 15.62
CA ASN A 61 -27.09 20.60 14.44
C ASN A 61 -25.77 20.40 13.70
N LEU A 62 -25.80 20.08 12.41
CA LEU A 62 -24.58 20.03 11.58
C LEU A 62 -23.78 21.35 11.65
N SER A 63 -24.44 22.43 12.09
CA SER A 63 -23.87 23.73 12.44
C SER A 63 -23.01 23.75 13.73
N ALA A 64 -22.99 22.69 14.54
CA ALA A 64 -22.14 22.53 15.72
C ALA A 64 -20.72 22.07 15.33
N LEU A 65 -20.61 21.29 14.24
CA LEU A 65 -19.34 21.11 13.53
C LEU A 65 -19.15 22.32 12.61
N ASN A 66 -18.08 23.07 12.82
CA ASN A 66 -17.69 24.16 11.92
C ASN A 66 -17.59 23.63 10.47
N GLN A 67 -18.09 24.39 9.50
CA GLN A 67 -18.00 24.09 8.06
C GLN A 67 -16.59 23.63 7.65
N GLN A 68 -15.56 24.26 8.19
CA GLN A 68 -14.16 23.91 7.96
C GLN A 68 -13.81 22.48 8.40
N THR A 69 -14.41 22.00 9.50
CA THR A 69 -14.22 20.63 10.00
C THR A 69 -14.88 19.62 9.08
N TRP A 70 -16.08 19.93 8.55
CA TRP A 70 -16.74 19.09 7.55
C TRP A 70 -15.93 18.99 6.26
N GLU A 71 -15.43 20.11 5.74
CA GLU A 71 -14.56 20.13 4.57
C GLU A 71 -13.28 19.33 4.79
N SER A 72 -12.68 19.42 5.98
CA SER A 72 -11.50 18.64 6.35
C SER A 72 -11.81 17.14 6.41
N LEU A 73 -12.97 16.75 6.94
CA LEU A 73 -13.41 15.36 7.01
C LEU A 73 -13.66 14.79 5.61
N LEU A 74 -14.32 15.54 4.73
CA LEU A 74 -14.55 15.15 3.34
C LEU A 74 -13.23 15.05 2.56
N SER A 75 -12.29 15.98 2.79
CA SER A 75 -10.95 15.92 2.20
C SER A 75 -10.19 14.68 2.65
N LEU A 76 -10.26 14.34 3.93
CA LEU A 76 -9.66 13.12 4.47
C LEU A 76 -10.32 11.86 3.88
N ALA A 77 -11.64 11.82 3.78
CA ALA A 77 -12.37 10.72 3.18
C ALA A 77 -11.96 10.50 1.72
N ALA A 78 -11.87 11.58 0.94
CA ALA A 78 -11.40 11.53 -0.45
C ALA A 78 -9.97 11.00 -0.55
N LYS A 79 -9.08 11.43 0.36
CA LYS A 79 -7.70 10.94 0.41
C LYS A 79 -7.63 9.45 0.73
N LEU A 80 -8.36 8.98 1.74
CA LEU A 80 -8.39 7.57 2.12
C LEU A 80 -8.98 6.68 1.01
N ALA A 81 -10.03 7.16 0.32
CA ALA A 81 -10.60 6.47 -0.83
C ALA A 81 -9.56 6.32 -1.96
N HIS A 82 -8.86 7.41 -2.28
CA HIS A 82 -7.82 7.38 -3.31
C HIS A 82 -6.63 6.48 -2.93
N GLU A 83 -6.17 6.53 -1.68
CA GLU A 83 -5.12 5.61 -1.20
C GLU A 83 -5.56 4.14 -1.30
N THR A 84 -6.81 3.84 -0.94
CA THR A 84 -7.39 2.49 -1.05
C THR A 84 -7.41 2.00 -2.50
N GLU A 85 -7.81 2.86 -3.43
CA GLU A 85 -7.85 2.57 -4.87
C GLU A 85 -6.46 2.25 -5.40
N VAL A 86 -5.50 3.17 -5.22
CA VAL A 86 -4.12 3.00 -5.72
C VAL A 86 -3.46 1.75 -5.14
N LEU A 87 -3.65 1.48 -3.85
CA LEU A 87 -3.09 0.29 -3.21
C LEU A 87 -3.74 -1.00 -3.71
N SER A 88 -5.04 -0.99 -3.99
CA SER A 88 -5.74 -2.13 -4.60
C SER A 88 -5.26 -2.39 -6.02
N GLU A 89 -5.06 -1.35 -6.83
CA GLU A 89 -4.47 -1.46 -8.17
C GLU A 89 -3.04 -2.01 -8.12
N LEU A 90 -2.21 -1.48 -7.21
CA LEU A 90 -0.85 -1.99 -7.00
C LEU A 90 -0.87 -3.46 -6.60
N ALA A 91 -1.80 -3.89 -5.73
CA ALA A 91 -1.92 -5.29 -5.35
C ALA A 91 -2.25 -6.20 -6.55
N LEU A 92 -3.10 -5.74 -7.48
CA LEU A 92 -3.40 -6.48 -8.71
C LEU A 92 -2.17 -6.61 -9.62
N VAL A 93 -1.40 -5.52 -9.77
CA VAL A 93 -0.17 -5.53 -10.57
C VAL A 93 0.89 -6.47 -9.97
N HIS A 94 1.09 -6.45 -8.66
CA HIS A 94 2.02 -7.35 -7.97
C HIS A 94 1.56 -8.81 -8.04
N GLY A 95 0.26 -9.08 -7.88
CA GLY A 95 -0.31 -10.42 -8.03
C GLY A 95 -0.15 -10.98 -9.45
N ALA A 96 -0.30 -10.13 -10.47
CA ALA A 96 -0.10 -10.52 -11.86
C ALA A 96 1.38 -10.76 -12.22
N ALA A 97 2.31 -10.03 -11.59
CA ALA A 97 3.74 -10.25 -11.77
C ALA A 97 4.17 -11.62 -11.21
N LEU A 98 3.70 -11.99 -10.01
CA LEU A 98 4.00 -13.28 -9.38
C LEU A 98 3.43 -14.50 -10.12
N LEU A 99 2.45 -14.32 -11.01
CA LEU A 99 1.86 -15.38 -11.84
C LEU A 99 2.55 -15.56 -13.20
N ARG A 100 3.47 -14.65 -13.57
CA ARG A 100 4.18 -14.68 -14.87
C ARG A 100 5.62 -15.17 -14.78
N ASP A 101 6.14 -15.37 -13.57
CA ASP A 101 7.43 -16.02 -13.28
C ASP A 101 7.23 -17.50 -12.90
#